data_AF-A0ABD2ZHS2-F1
#
_entry.id   AF-A0ABD2ZHS2-F1
#
_cell.length_a   1.000
_cell.length_b   1.000
_cell.length_c   1.000
_cell.angle_alpha   90.00
_cell.angle_beta   90.00
_cell.angle_gamma   90.00
#
_symmetry.space_group_name_H-M   'P 1'
#
loop_
_entity.id
_entity.type
_entity.pdbx_description
1 polymer ?
#
loop_
_entity_poly.entity_id
_entity_poly.type
_entity_poly.pdbx_seq_one_letter_code
_entity_poly.pdbx_strand_id
1 'polypeptide(L)'
;MSFGDNIKKENTLSNYDNPKSMIFFHYHIHEGLKKVYLNIKDHADLWRSLKDRFDHQKIVILSKTRYEWMFLRLQDFKFVSAYNSTIFRISSQLKLCRENITDEDMTEKILYFSRFECAPTTAIS
;
A
#
# COMPACT_ATOMS: atom_id res chain seq x y z
N MET A 1 10.93 -7.08 16.82
CA MET A 1 9.65 -7.70 17.22
C MET A 1 8.52 -6.81 16.76
N SER A 2 7.73 -7.26 15.79
CA SER A 2 6.53 -6.54 15.33
C SER A 2 5.37 -6.82 16.30
N PHE A 3 4.49 -5.86 16.55
CA PHE A 3 3.28 -6.07 17.34
C PHE A 3 2.42 -7.23 16.80
N GLY A 4 2.47 -7.46 15.48
CA GLY A 4 1.83 -8.61 14.84
C GLY A 4 2.40 -9.97 15.25
N ASP A 5 3.65 -10.03 15.73
CA ASP A 5 4.28 -11.26 16.22
C ASP A 5 3.73 -11.65 17.61
N ASN A 6 3.31 -10.66 18.42
CA ASN A 6 2.74 -10.88 19.75
C ASN A 6 1.28 -11.34 19.69
N ILE A 7 0.53 -11.00 18.62
CA ILE A 7 -0.87 -11.40 18.45
C ILE A 7 -1.00 -12.85 17.97
N LYS A 8 0.01 -13.39 17.27
CA LYS A 8 0.05 -14.81 16.89
C LYS A 8 0.20 -15.76 18.08
N LYS A 9 0.58 -15.27 19.27
CA LYS A 9 0.51 -16.02 20.53
C LYS A 9 -0.90 -15.96 21.09
N GLU A 10 -1.84 -16.53 20.38
CA GLU A 10 -3.29 -16.44 20.62
C GLU A 10 -3.77 -17.18 21.88
N ASN A 11 -2.96 -17.33 22.93
CA ASN A 11 -3.42 -17.97 24.17
C ASN A 11 -2.67 -17.61 25.47
N THR A 12 -1.84 -16.55 25.50
CA THR A 12 -1.08 -16.18 26.72
C THR A 12 -0.96 -14.68 26.97
N LEU A 13 -1.75 -13.82 26.33
CA LEU A 13 -1.80 -12.41 26.69
C LEU A 13 -2.70 -12.24 27.92
N SER A 14 -2.10 -11.75 29.00
CA SER A 14 -2.78 -11.60 30.29
C SER A 14 -3.93 -10.59 30.16
N ASN A 15 -4.95 -10.71 31.01
CA ASN A 15 -6.04 -9.75 31.09
C ASN A 15 -5.55 -8.30 31.37
N TYR A 16 -4.30 -8.15 31.82
CA TYR A 16 -3.61 -6.87 32.06
C TYR A 16 -3.03 -6.22 30.78
N ASP A 17 -2.73 -7.01 29.74
CA ASP A 17 -2.24 -6.48 28.47
C ASP A 17 -3.38 -5.91 27.62
N ASN A 18 -4.59 -6.45 27.80
CA ASN A 18 -5.81 -5.99 27.12
C ASN A 18 -6.02 -4.47 27.23
N PRO A 19 -6.09 -3.85 28.42
CA PRO A 19 -6.27 -2.40 28.54
C PRO A 19 -5.14 -1.58 27.90
N LYS A 20 -3.88 -2.04 27.98
CA LYS A 20 -2.74 -1.34 27.35
C LYS A 20 -2.85 -1.37 25.82
N SER A 21 -3.17 -2.52 25.25
CA SER A 21 -3.41 -2.67 23.81
C SER A 21 -4.63 -1.88 23.34
N MET A 22 -5.71 -1.87 24.12
CA MET A 22 -6.89 -1.06 23.83
C MET A 22 -6.58 0.43 23.79
N ILE A 23 -5.81 0.96 24.75
CA ILE A 23 -5.39 2.38 24.75
C ILE A 23 -4.55 2.69 23.50
N PHE A 24 -3.60 1.82 23.16
CA PHE A 24 -2.77 1.98 21.96
C PHE A 24 -3.63 2.08 20.69
N PHE A 25 -4.56 1.13 20.49
CA PHE A 25 -5.44 1.17 19.32
C PHE A 25 -6.29 2.43 19.29
N HIS A 26 -6.97 2.77 20.39
CA HIS A 26 -7.81 3.97 20.43
C HIS A 26 -7.04 5.27 20.20
N TYR A 27 -5.76 5.31 20.55
CA TYR A 27 -4.93 6.48 20.28
C TYR A 27 -4.57 6.58 18.79
N HIS A 28 -4.14 5.47 18.19
CA HIS A 28 -3.55 5.46 16.85
C HIS A 28 -4.52 5.22 15.69
N ILE A 29 -5.73 4.71 15.92
CA ILE A 29 -6.72 4.58 14.85
C ILE A 29 -7.31 5.95 14.47
N HIS A 30 -7.61 6.12 13.19
CA HIS A 30 -8.24 7.32 12.67
C HIS A 30 -9.59 7.60 13.36
N GLU A 31 -9.92 8.87 13.60
CA GLU A 31 -11.13 9.27 14.36
C GLU A 31 -12.43 8.70 13.76
N GLY A 32 -12.53 8.66 12.43
CA GLY A 32 -13.68 8.06 11.74
C GLY A 32 -13.85 6.56 12.03
N LEU A 33 -12.76 5.85 12.35
CA LEU A 33 -12.82 4.45 12.77
C LEU A 33 -13.05 4.29 14.27
N LYS A 34 -12.61 5.25 15.11
CA LYS A 34 -12.86 5.23 16.56
C LYS A 34 -14.34 5.01 16.83
N LYS A 35 -15.21 5.86 16.26
CA LYS A 35 -16.67 5.82 16.44
C LYS A 35 -17.29 4.46 16.07
N VAL A 36 -16.77 3.79 15.05
CA VAL A 36 -17.27 2.48 14.60
C VAL A 36 -16.89 1.37 15.58
N TYR A 37 -15.75 1.49 16.25
CA TYR A 37 -15.16 0.43 17.06
C TYR A 37 -15.17 0.69 18.57
N LEU A 38 -15.79 1.77 19.05
CA LEU A 38 -15.88 2.13 20.48
C LEU A 38 -16.46 1.02 21.37
N ASN A 39 -17.35 0.18 20.83
CA ASN A 39 -18.04 -0.86 21.59
C ASN A 39 -17.24 -2.16 21.70
N ILE A 40 -16.13 -2.32 20.96
CA ILE A 40 -15.27 -3.50 21.07
C ILE A 40 -14.42 -3.34 22.32
N LYS A 41 -14.56 -4.28 23.26
CA LYS A 41 -13.86 -4.26 24.56
C LYS A 41 -12.57 -5.07 24.57
N ASP A 42 -12.43 -6.01 23.63
CA ASP A 42 -11.29 -6.88 23.52
C ASP A 42 -10.34 -6.44 22.40
N HIS A 43 -9.05 -6.30 22.73
CA HIS A 43 -8.04 -5.85 21.78
C HIS A 43 -7.81 -6.81 20.61
N ALA A 44 -7.98 -8.12 20.81
CA ALA A 44 -7.81 -9.10 19.74
C ALA A 44 -8.96 -8.99 18.74
N ASP A 45 -10.20 -8.83 19.22
CA ASP A 45 -11.36 -8.60 18.35
C ASP A 45 -11.28 -7.27 17.60
N LEU A 46 -10.77 -6.22 18.25
CA LEU A 46 -10.53 -4.92 17.60
C LEU A 46 -9.49 -5.06 16.49
N TRP A 47 -8.38 -5.73 16.78
CA TRP A 47 -7.34 -6.00 15.79
C TRP A 47 -7.86 -6.82 14.61
N ARG A 48 -8.58 -7.93 14.87
CA ARG A 48 -9.17 -8.77 13.82
C ARG A 48 -10.10 -7.96 12.93
N SER A 49 -10.96 -7.12 13.51
CA SER A 49 -11.90 -6.26 12.78
C SER A 49 -11.19 -5.21 11.92
N LEU A 50 -10.14 -4.58 12.46
CA LEU A 50 -9.32 -3.61 11.72
C LEU A 50 -8.57 -4.28 10.57
N LYS A 51 -7.99 -5.45 10.84
CA LYS A 51 -7.27 -6.25 9.85
C LYS A 51 -8.20 -6.68 8.72
N ASP A 52 -9.39 -7.19 9.04
CA ASP A 52 -10.37 -7.62 8.04
C ASP A 52 -10.82 -6.47 7.13
N ARG A 53 -11.15 -5.30 7.72
CA ARG A 53 -11.45 -4.09 6.95
C ARG A 53 -10.28 -3.70 6.04
N PHE A 54 -9.05 -3.73 6.56
CA PHE A 54 -7.87 -3.37 5.77
C PHE A 54 -7.61 -4.37 4.63
N ASP A 55 -7.74 -5.67 4.90
CA ASP A 55 -7.60 -6.72 3.89
C ASP A 55 -8.66 -6.56 2.79
N HIS A 56 -9.90 -6.21 3.13
CA HIS A 56 -10.92 -5.87 2.14
C HIS A 56 -10.55 -4.62 1.32
N GLN A 57 -10.07 -3.55 1.97
CA GLN A 57 -9.59 -2.35 1.27
C GLN A 57 -8.45 -2.64 0.31
N LYS A 58 -7.54 -3.55 0.66
CA LYS A 58 -6.44 -3.97 -0.22
C LYS A 58 -6.95 -4.55 -1.54
N ILE A 59 -8.09 -5.25 -1.55
CA ILE A 59 -8.65 -5.80 -2.80
C ILE A 59 -9.03 -4.65 -3.75
N VAL A 60 -9.73 -3.63 -3.23
CA VAL A 60 -10.15 -2.47 -4.01
C VAL A 60 -8.93 -1.67 -4.49
N ILE A 61 -7.97 -1.43 -3.60
CA ILE A 61 -6.72 -0.74 -3.92
C ILE A 61 -5.96 -1.52 -4.99
N LEU A 62 -5.82 -2.84 -4.85
CA LEU A 62 -5.07 -3.67 -5.79
C LEU A 62 -5.66 -3.61 -7.20
N SER A 63 -6.97 -3.79 -7.35
CA SER A 63 -7.62 -3.74 -8.66
C SER A 63 -7.43 -2.37 -9.34
N LYS A 64 -7.63 -1.28 -8.59
CA LYS A 64 -7.41 0.08 -9.11
C LYS A 64 -5.94 0.33 -9.47
N THR A 65 -5.02 -0.09 -8.62
CA THR A 65 -3.58 0.13 -8.79
C THR A 65 -3.04 -0.66 -9.99
N ARG A 66 -3.51 -1.88 -10.22
CA ARG A 66 -3.18 -2.66 -11.43
C ARG A 66 -3.64 -1.98 -12.70
N TYR A 67 -4.85 -1.43 -12.69
CA TYR A 67 -5.37 -0.65 -13.82
C TYR A 67 -4.49 0.59 -14.07
N GLU A 68 -4.20 1.37 -13.02
CA GLU A 68 -3.30 2.53 -13.13
C GLU A 68 -1.92 2.13 -13.67
N TRP A 69 -1.32 1.03 -13.18
CA TRP A 69 -0.04 0.53 -13.65
C TRP A 69 -0.07 0.16 -15.14
N MET A 70 -1.09 -0.59 -15.57
CA MET A 70 -1.20 -1.08 -16.95
C MET A 70 -1.36 0.06 -17.96
N PHE A 71 -2.11 1.10 -17.60
CA PHE A 71 -2.43 2.22 -18.49
C PHE A 71 -1.58 3.48 -18.27
N LEU A 72 -0.60 3.46 -17.37
CA LEU A 72 0.30 4.59 -17.16
C LEU A 72 1.20 4.82 -18.38
N ARG A 73 1.13 6.03 -18.98
CA ARG A 73 1.98 6.44 -20.11
C ARG A 73 2.67 7.75 -19.81
N LEU A 74 3.93 7.87 -20.23
CA LEU A 74 4.71 9.10 -20.04
C LEU A 74 4.07 10.31 -20.73
N GLN A 75 3.52 10.13 -21.93
CA GLN A 75 2.87 11.19 -22.72
C GLN A 75 1.68 11.87 -22.00
N ASP A 76 1.09 11.21 -21.00
CA ASP A 76 0.00 11.78 -20.20
C ASP A 76 0.54 12.77 -19.14
N PHE A 77 1.86 12.94 -19.03
CA PHE A 77 2.53 13.81 -18.06
C PHE A 77 3.30 14.93 -18.74
N LYS A 78 3.18 16.14 -18.19
CA LYS A 78 3.96 17.31 -18.62
C LYS A 78 5.44 17.24 -18.24
N PHE A 79 5.76 16.51 -17.16
CA PHE A 79 7.11 16.42 -16.62
C PHE A 79 7.48 14.98 -16.27
N VAL A 80 8.71 14.57 -16.60
CA VAL A 80 9.26 13.25 -16.25
C VAL A 80 9.26 13.03 -14.73
N SER A 81 9.49 14.07 -13.94
CA SER A 81 9.43 13.99 -12.48
C SER A 81 8.03 13.62 -11.96
N ALA A 82 6.97 14.12 -12.59
CA ALA A 82 5.59 13.79 -12.23
C ALA A 82 5.25 12.33 -12.60
N TYR A 83 5.74 11.86 -13.74
CA TYR A 83 5.64 10.45 -14.14
C TYR A 83 6.36 9.54 -13.15
N ASN A 84 7.62 9.85 -12.81
CA ASN A 84 8.44 9.08 -11.87
C ASN A 84 7.79 9.03 -10.47
N SER A 85 7.27 10.16 -9.99
CA SER A 85 6.52 10.20 -8.73
C SER A 85 5.27 9.31 -8.76
N THR A 86 4.56 9.29 -9.90
CA THR A 86 3.37 8.45 -10.08
C THR A 86 3.72 6.96 -10.14
N ILE A 87 4.79 6.58 -10.84
CA ILE A 87 5.31 5.20 -10.81
C ILE A 87 5.62 4.79 -9.37
N PHE A 88 6.33 5.62 -8.61
CA PHE A 88 6.70 5.30 -7.23
C PHE A 88 5.48 5.13 -6.32
N ARG A 89 4.47 5.98 -6.48
CA ARG A 89 3.19 5.82 -5.77
C ARG A 89 2.51 4.49 -6.11
N ILE A 90 2.38 4.17 -7.40
CA ILE A 90 1.70 2.96 -7.87
C ILE A 90 2.48 1.70 -7.44
N SER A 91 3.81 1.69 -7.61
CA SER A 91 4.65 0.56 -7.20
C SER A 91 4.59 0.32 -5.68
N SER A 92 4.56 1.38 -4.88
CA SER A 92 4.38 1.28 -3.42
C SER A 92 3.03 0.66 -3.04
N GLN A 93 1.96 1.02 -3.76
CA GLN A 93 0.62 0.45 -3.56
C GLN A 93 0.55 -1.03 -3.97
N LEU A 94 1.22 -1.42 -5.05
CA LEU A 94 1.34 -2.82 -5.47
C LEU A 94 2.12 -3.64 -4.42
N LYS A 95 3.26 -3.12 -3.95
CA LYS A 95 4.06 -3.74 -2.87
C LYS A 95 3.25 -3.88 -1.57
N LEU A 96 2.46 -2.86 -1.19
CA LEU A 96 1.53 -2.94 -0.05
C LEU A 96 0.50 -4.07 -0.20
N CYS A 97 0.05 -4.31 -1.44
CA CYS A 97 -0.88 -5.38 -1.78
C CYS A 97 -0.21 -6.76 -1.94
N ARG A 98 1.10 -6.87 -1.68
CA ARG A 98 1.92 -8.10 -1.86
C ARG A 98 2.03 -8.56 -3.31
N GLU A 99 1.92 -7.64 -4.26
CA GLU A 99 2.34 -7.90 -5.63
C GLU A 99 3.86 -7.85 -5.72
N ASN A 100 4.44 -8.79 -6.46
CA ASN A 100 5.87 -8.80 -6.74
C ASN A 100 6.15 -7.86 -7.92
N ILE A 101 6.42 -6.59 -7.62
CA ILE A 101 6.98 -5.63 -8.57
C ILE A 101 8.47 -5.51 -8.27
N THR A 102 9.29 -5.97 -9.20
CA THR A 102 10.74 -5.92 -9.09
C THR A 102 11.24 -4.50 -9.38
N ASP A 103 12.48 -4.22 -8.97
CA ASP A 103 13.09 -2.94 -9.29
C ASP A 103 13.44 -2.87 -10.79
N GLU A 104 13.65 -4.03 -11.43
CA GLU A 104 13.72 -4.19 -12.88
C GLU A 104 12.43 -3.77 -13.58
N ASP A 105 11.25 -4.26 -13.14
CA ASP A 105 9.95 -3.88 -13.73
C ASP A 105 9.72 -2.36 -13.67
N MET A 106 10.11 -1.75 -12.55
CA MET A 106 10.03 -0.31 -12.35
C MET A 106 11.01 0.44 -13.26
N THR A 107 12.22 -0.10 -13.39
CA THR A 107 13.28 0.46 -14.23
C THR A 107 12.93 0.33 -15.70
N GLU A 108 12.39 -0.79 -16.17
CA GLU A 108 11.90 -0.95 -17.54
C GLU A 108 10.78 0.05 -17.84
N LYS A 109 9.82 0.24 -16.92
CA LYS A 109 8.77 1.25 -17.08
C LYS A 109 9.30 2.69 -17.18
N ILE A 110 10.42 3.00 -16.54
CA ILE A 110 11.07 4.32 -16.60
C ILE A 110 11.94 4.43 -17.85
N LEU A 111 12.78 3.43 -18.12
CA LEU A 111 13.87 3.47 -19.10
C LEU A 111 13.44 3.10 -20.52
N TYR A 112 12.50 2.15 -20.70
CA TYR A 112 12.05 1.72 -22.03
C TYR A 112 11.59 2.91 -22.88
N PHE A 113 11.07 3.97 -22.26
CA PHE A 113 10.63 5.19 -22.94
C PHE A 113 11.71 6.24 -23.18
N SER A 114 12.69 6.40 -22.28
CA SER A 114 13.84 7.30 -22.55
C SER A 114 14.64 6.89 -23.79
N ARG A 115 14.55 5.61 -24.19
CA ARG A 115 15.18 5.10 -25.42
C ARG A 115 14.42 5.47 -26.71
N PHE A 116 13.12 5.74 -26.65
CA PHE A 116 12.34 6.18 -27.83
C PHE A 116 12.44 7.69 -28.09
N GLU A 117 12.74 8.51 -27.09
CA GLU A 117 13.03 9.95 -27.31
C GLU A 117 14.48 10.23 -27.73
N CYS A 118 15.42 9.29 -27.51
CA CYS A 118 16.84 9.44 -27.86
C CYS A 118 17.26 8.75 -29.17
N ALA A 119 16.33 8.23 -29.99
CA ALA A 119 16.68 7.79 -31.34
C ALA A 119 16.84 9.03 -32.24
N PRO A 120 18.05 9.37 -32.73
CA PRO A 120 18.17 10.45 -33.69
C PRO A 120 17.33 10.07 -34.91
N THR A 121 16.41 10.95 -35.28
CA THR A 121 15.74 10.88 -36.57
C THR A 121 16.80 11.14 -37.62
N THR A 122 17.46 10.07 -38.08
CA THR A 122 18.34 10.16 -39.25
C THR A 122 17.43 10.43 -40.44
N ALA A 123 17.31 11.72 -40.78
CA ALA A 123 16.65 12.17 -41.98
C ALA A 123 17.36 11.52 -43.18
N ILE A 124 16.62 10.75 -43.96
CA ILE A 124 16.97 10.42 -45.33
C ILE A 124 16.59 11.66 -46.15
N SER A 125 17.58 12.44 -46.57
CA SER A 125 17.53 13.26 -47.79
C SER A 125 18.95 13.51 -48.28
#